data_AF-A0A6B0GKY1-F1
#
_entry.id   AF-A0A6B0GKY1-F1
#
_cell.length_a   1.000
_cell.length_b   1.000
_cell.length_c   1.000
_cell.angle_alpha   90.00
_cell.angle_beta   90.00
_cell.angle_gamma   90.00
#
_symmetry.space_group_name_H-M   'P 1'
#
loop_
_entity.id
_entity.type
_entity.pdbx_description
1 polymer ?
#
loop_
_entity_poly.entity_id
_entity_poly.type
_entity_poly.pdbx_seq_one_letter_code
_entity_poly.pdbx_strand_id
1 'polypeptide(L)' 'MGLALAAFGVVVPGVLDFFLTRAGAPGLGVIVWTVGFGSAVVALWYVVLRPLDIGAETEG' A
#
# COMPACT_ATOMS: atom_id res chain seq x y z
N MET A 1 14.69 -1.46 -1.20
CA MET A 1 13.83 -0.39 -0.62
C MET A 1 12.35 -0.62 -0.91
N GLY A 2 11.92 -0.75 -2.19
CA GLY A 2 10.50 -0.92 -2.56
C GLY A 2 9.76 -2.08 -1.90
N LEU A 3 10.40 -3.25 -1.77
CA LEU A 3 9.84 -4.43 -1.09
C LEU A 3 9.54 -4.18 0.41
N ALA A 4 10.38 -3.39 1.09
CA ALA A 4 10.17 -3.06 2.49
C ALA A 4 8.99 -2.09 2.67
N LEU A 5 8.79 -1.15 1.75
CA LEU A 5 7.63 -0.25 1.74
C LEU A 5 6.33 -1.01 1.45
N ALA A 6 6.35 -1.95 0.50
CA ALA A 6 5.22 -2.82 0.24
C ALA A 6 4.89 -3.71 1.45
N ALA A 7 5.90 -4.33 2.07
CA ALA A 7 5.71 -5.16 3.25
C ALA A 7 5.15 -4.34 4.43
N PHE A 8 5.70 -3.14 4.69
CA PHE A 8 5.23 -2.29 5.78
C PHE A 8 3.78 -1.81 5.55
N GLY A 9 3.46 -1.43 4.30
CA GLY A 9 2.13 -0.99 3.91
C GLY A 9 1.06 -2.09 3.89
N VAL A 10 1.44 -3.37 3.93
CA VAL A 10 0.49 -4.50 4.08
C VAL A 10 0.42 -4.95 5.53
N VAL A 11 1.57 -5.05 6.22
CA VAL A 11 1.65 -5.57 7.59
C VAL A 11 0.99 -4.62 8.58
N VAL A 12 1.24 -3.30 8.50
CA VAL A 12 0.69 -2.33 9.45
C VAL A 12 -0.84 -2.27 9.43
N PRO A 13 -1.50 -2.07 8.27
CA PRO A 13 -2.96 -2.05 8.23
C PRO A 13 -3.59 -3.43 8.46
N GLY A 14 -2.93 -4.52 8.08
CA GLY A 14 -3.39 -5.88 8.42
C GLY A 14 -3.42 -6.14 9.92
N VAL A 15 -2.41 -5.65 10.66
CA VAL A 15 -2.39 -5.73 12.12
C VAL A 15 -3.48 -4.84 12.74
N LEU A 16 -3.66 -3.62 12.25
CA LEU A 16 -4.73 -2.73 12.75
C LEU A 16 -6.13 -3.30 12.51
N ASP A 17 -6.42 -3.82 11.32
CA ASP A 17 -7.70 -4.45 10.98
C ASP A 17 -8.02 -5.62 11.93
N PHE A 18 -7.02 -6.46 12.22
CA PHE A 18 -7.18 -7.56 13.16
C PHE A 18 -7.61 -7.11 14.57
N PHE A 19 -7.02 -6.03 15.09
CA PHE A 19 -7.41 -5.47 16.39
C PHE A 19 -8.80 -4.84 16.36
N LEU A 20 -9.14 -4.12 15.29
CA LEU A 20 -10.45 -3.46 15.12
C LEU A 20 -11.59 -4.47 14.95
N THR A 21 -11.34 -5.53 14.19
CA THR A 21 -12.30 -6.64 14.02
C THR A 21 -12.51 -7.38 15.33
N ARG A 22 -11.45 -7.63 16.12
CA ARG A 22 -11.58 -8.22 17.46
C ARG A 22 -12.29 -7.31 18.46
N ALA A 23 -12.22 -6.00 18.30
CA ALA A 23 -12.91 -5.02 19.14
C ALA A 23 -14.42 -4.91 18.83
N GLY A 24 -14.95 -5.72 17.92
CA GLY A 24 -16.37 -5.70 17.54
C GLY A 24 -16.72 -4.64 16.49
N ALA A 25 -15.73 -4.03 15.84
CA ALA A 25 -15.90 -3.03 14.79
C ALA A 25 -15.41 -3.54 13.41
N PRO A 26 -15.99 -4.64 12.87
CA PRO A 26 -15.52 -5.24 11.62
C PRO A 26 -15.60 -4.29 10.42
N GLY A 27 -16.56 -3.36 10.40
CA GLY A 27 -16.65 -2.34 9.35
C GLY A 27 -15.49 -1.34 9.37
N LEU A 28 -15.01 -0.94 10.55
CA LEU A 28 -13.83 -0.07 10.67
C LEU A 28 -12.55 -0.81 10.28
N GLY A 29 -12.48 -2.11 10.58
CA GLY A 29 -11.39 -2.97 10.14
C GLY A 29 -11.21 -2.98 8.62
N VAL A 30 -12.30 -3.22 7.87
CA VAL A 30 -12.30 -3.21 6.39
C VAL A 30 -11.88 -1.86 5.82
N ILE A 31 -12.32 -0.75 6.43
CA ILE A 31 -11.93 0.60 6.00
C ILE A 31 -10.43 0.80 6.20
N VAL A 32 -9.91 0.46 7.38
CA VAL A 32 -8.47 0.60 7.67
C VAL A 32 -7.63 -0.30 6.76
N TRP A 33 -8.08 -1.52 6.49
CA TRP A 33 -7.42 -2.42 5.56
C TRP A 33 -7.38 -1.83 4.15
N THR A 34 -8.52 -1.36 3.65
CA THR A 34 -8.64 -0.80 2.29
C THR A 34 -7.82 0.48 2.13
N VAL A 35 -7.91 1.41 3.09
CA VAL A 35 -7.16 2.68 3.06
C VAL A 35 -5.66 2.41 3.21
N GLY A 36 -5.27 1.53 4.13
CA GLY A 36 -3.88 1.15 4.33
C GLY A 36 -3.27 0.50 3.09
N PHE A 37 -3.93 -0.52 2.55
CA PHE A 37 -3.48 -1.19 1.34
C PHE A 37 -3.44 -0.24 0.13
N GLY A 38 -4.48 0.58 -0.06
CA GLY A 38 -4.53 1.59 -1.12
C GLY A 38 -3.38 2.61 -1.01
N SER A 39 -3.11 3.10 0.19
CA SER A 39 -1.99 4.03 0.44
C SER A 39 -0.63 3.37 0.19
N ALA A 40 -0.47 2.08 0.52
CA ALA A 40 0.74 1.32 0.24
C ALA A 40 1.00 1.15 -1.26
N VAL A 41 -0.05 0.87 -2.04
CA VAL A 41 0.03 0.76 -3.51
C VAL A 41 0.45 2.10 -4.12
N VAL A 42 -0.15 3.22 -3.68
CA VAL A 42 0.21 4.56 -4.16
C VAL A 42 1.65 4.92 -3.78
N ALA A 43 2.07 4.62 -2.56
CA ALA A 43 3.44 4.86 -2.11
C ALA A 43 4.46 4.03 -2.90
N LEU A 44 4.16 2.75 -3.16
CA LEU A 44 4.99 1.88 -3.98
C LEU A 44 5.10 2.42 -5.41
N TRP A 45 3.98 2.84 -6.00
CA TRP A 45 3.97 3.48 -7.31
C TRP A 45 4.84 4.73 -7.32
N TYR A 46 4.69 5.62 -6.34
CA TYR A 46 5.42 6.90 -6.30
C TYR A 46 6.93 6.73 -6.08
N VAL A 47 7.36 5.76 -5.27
CA VAL A 47 8.78 5.57 -4.93
C VAL A 47 9.50 4.65 -5.92
N VAL A 48 8.79 3.68 -6.51
CA VAL A 48 9.41 2.65 -7.36
C VAL A 48 9.04 2.84 -8.82
N LEU A 49 7.75 2.99 -9.15
CA LEU A 49 7.31 3.01 -10.56
C LEU A 49 7.44 4.40 -11.21
N ARG A 50 7.09 5.47 -10.51
CA ARG A 50 7.18 6.85 -10.99
C ARG A 50 8.61 7.29 -11.37
N PRO A 51 9.67 6.96 -10.59
CA PRO A 51 11.03 7.29 -10.99
C PRO A 51 11.62 6.35 -12.06
N LEU A 52 10.94 5.24 -12.39
CA LEU A 52 11.23 4.51 -13.62
C LEU A 52 10.66 5.34 -14.76
N ASP A 53 11.46 6.28 -15.25
CA ASP A 53 11.18 6.97 -16.50
C ASP A 53 11.28 5.92 -17.60
N ILE A 54 10.14 5.31 -17.95
CA ILE A 54 10.02 4.48 -19.15
C ILE A 54 10.08 5.47 -20.30
N GLY A 55 11.29 5.94 -20.60
CA GLY A 55 11.56 6.68 -21.81
C GLY A 55 11.05 5.82 -22.96
N ALA A 56 9.96 6.26 -23.58
CA ALA A 56 9.69 5.82 -24.93
C ALA A 56 10.92 6.25 -25.73
N GLU A 57 11.77 5.30 -26.10
CA GLU A 57 12.79 5.51 -27.12
C GLU A 57 12.05 5.97 -28.38
N THR A 58 11.98 7.29 -28.54
CA THR A 58 11.69 7.93 -29.81
C THR A 58 13.02 8.00 -30.54
N GLU A 59 13.53 6.84 -30.95
CA GLU A 59 14.61 6.77 -31.91
C GLU A 59 14.01 6.97 -33.31
N GLY A 60 14.32 8.12 -33.90
CA GLY A 60 14.10 8.46 -35.30
C GLY A 60 15.36 8.30 -36.13
#